data_AF-A0A3N5J8A3-F1
#
_entry.id   AF-A0A3N5J8A3-F1
#
_cell.length_a   1.000
_cell.length_b   1.000
_cell.length_c   1.000
_cell.angle_alpha   90.00
_cell.angle_beta   90.00
_cell.angle_gamma   90.00
#
_symmetry.space_group_name_H-M   'P 1'
#
loop_
_entity.id
_entity.type
_entity.pdbx_description
1 polymer ?
#
loop_
_entity_poly.entity_id
_entity_poly.type
_entity_poly.pdbx_seq_one_letter_code
_entity_poly.pdbx_strand_id
1 'polypeptide(L)'
;MSRCRASVAQPIAGLLAAARGRLGNRHADSQDSHDSGNSGAASGLEADLLLAHVLGVSRAWLFANRERAVPAGEAGQFWQLVERRAAGEPIAYLVGRREFWSLPLTVTPDVLIPRPETELLVQAALDFIPADAAWRVADLGTGSGAVALAIAIERPRCEVHATERS
;
A
#
# COMPACT_ATOMS: atom_id res chain seq x y z
N MET A 1 17.96 -37.71 -16.45
CA MET A 1 17.38 -37.76 -15.08
C MET A 1 17.32 -36.33 -14.55
N SER A 2 16.25 -35.61 -14.89
CA SER A 2 16.03 -34.23 -14.43
C SER A 2 15.59 -34.26 -12.97
N ARG A 3 16.37 -33.63 -12.07
CA ARG A 3 16.02 -33.54 -10.65
C ARG A 3 14.80 -32.62 -10.55
N CYS A 4 13.62 -33.19 -10.31
CA CYS A 4 12.50 -32.46 -9.75
C CYS A 4 12.96 -31.84 -8.43
N ARG A 5 13.35 -30.56 -8.42
CA ARG A 5 13.51 -29.82 -7.18
C ARG A 5 12.10 -29.69 -6.60
N ALA A 6 11.76 -30.54 -5.65
CA ALA A 6 10.60 -30.33 -4.80
C ALA A 6 10.67 -28.88 -4.31
N SER A 7 9.58 -28.12 -4.46
CA SER A 7 9.54 -26.73 -4.06
C SER A 7 9.69 -26.68 -2.53
N VAL A 8 10.89 -26.35 -2.06
CA VAL A 8 11.27 -26.42 -0.65
C VAL A 8 10.69 -25.20 0.06
N ALA A 9 9.95 -25.43 1.15
CA ALA A 9 9.48 -24.36 2.02
C ALA A 9 10.66 -23.51 2.51
N GLN A 10 10.54 -22.19 2.45
CA GLN A 10 11.63 -21.27 2.75
C GLN A 10 11.33 -20.47 4.04
N PRO A 11 12.30 -20.25 4.93
CA PRO A 11 12.06 -19.44 6.12
C PRO A 11 11.76 -17.98 5.75
N ILE A 12 10.88 -17.33 6.50
CA ILE A 12 10.50 -15.92 6.31
C ILE A 12 11.74 -15.01 6.22
N ALA A 13 12.71 -15.18 7.12
CA ALA A 13 13.95 -14.40 7.12
C ALA A 13 14.72 -14.52 5.79
N GLY A 14 14.78 -15.72 5.22
CA GLY A 14 15.47 -15.99 3.96
C GLY A 14 14.79 -15.33 2.76
N LEU A 15 13.46 -15.41 2.70
CA LEU A 15 12.66 -14.74 1.66
C LEU A 15 12.84 -13.22 1.70
N LEU A 16 12.71 -12.63 2.88
CA LEU A 16 12.84 -11.18 3.05
C LEU A 16 14.25 -10.69 2.73
N ALA A 17 15.30 -11.40 3.16
CA ALA A 17 16.68 -11.04 2.86
C ALA A 17 16.95 -11.05 1.35
N ALA A 18 16.49 -12.09 0.64
CA ALA A 18 16.67 -12.21 -0.80
C ALA A 18 15.86 -11.15 -1.58
N ALA A 19 14.63 -10.83 -1.15
CA ALA A 19 13.79 -9.83 -1.82
C ALA A 19 14.34 -8.41 -1.68
N ARG A 20 14.90 -8.06 -0.51
CA ARG A 20 15.53 -6.76 -0.27
C ARG A 20 16.64 -6.45 -1.29
N GLY A 21 17.47 -7.44 -1.63
CA GLY A 21 18.49 -7.28 -2.66
C GLY A 21 17.93 -6.99 -4.06
N ARG A 22 16.77 -7.57 -4.40
CA ARG A 22 16.11 -7.34 -5.70
C ARG A 22 15.42 -5.98 -5.77
N LEU A 23 14.80 -5.55 -4.68
CA LEU A 23 14.08 -4.27 -4.61
C LEU A 23 15.01 -3.06 -4.45
N GLY A 24 16.18 -3.24 -3.84
CA GLY A 24 17.18 -2.19 -3.59
C GLY A 24 17.99 -1.75 -4.81
N ASN A 25 18.00 -2.51 -5.90
CA ASN A 25 18.76 -2.20 -7.12
C ASN A 25 17.97 -1.37 -8.14
N ARG A 26 16.90 -0.68 -7.73
CA ARG A 26 16.11 0.13 -8.66
C ARG A 26 16.86 1.40 -9.05
N HIS A 27 17.23 1.47 -10.33
CA HIS A 27 17.56 2.73 -10.97
C HIS A 27 16.33 3.62 -10.99
N ALA A 28 16.51 4.85 -10.52
CA ALA A 28 15.51 5.88 -10.42
C ALA A 28 14.83 6.12 -11.77
N ASP A 29 13.57 5.69 -11.91
CA ASP A 29 12.71 6.22 -12.96
C ASP A 29 11.29 6.49 -12.41
N SER A 30 11.12 7.77 -12.07
CA SER A 30 9.94 8.62 -12.23
C SER A 30 8.53 8.06 -11.90
N GLN A 31 8.10 8.22 -10.63
CA GLN A 31 6.83 8.91 -10.21
C GLN A 31 6.47 8.85 -8.70
N ASP A 32 7.34 8.34 -7.81
CA ASP A 32 7.19 8.45 -6.34
C ASP A 32 8.29 9.33 -5.71
N SER A 33 8.41 10.58 -6.16
CA SER A 33 9.45 11.50 -5.67
C SER A 33 8.94 12.42 -4.55
N HIS A 34 8.82 11.88 -3.33
CA HIS A 34 8.98 12.64 -2.06
C HIS A 34 9.32 11.74 -0.85
N ASP A 35 9.99 10.60 -1.05
CA ASP A 35 10.66 9.88 0.05
C ASP A 35 12.19 9.93 -0.13
N SER A 36 12.73 11.15 -0.03
CA SER A 36 14.17 11.42 -0.12
C SER A 36 14.83 11.15 1.23
N GLY A 37 14.95 9.88 1.61
CA GLY A 37 15.67 9.50 2.83
C GLY A 37 15.63 8.02 3.14
N ASN A 38 16.55 7.25 2.52
CA ASN A 38 16.91 5.84 2.82
C ASN A 38 16.27 4.77 1.90
N SER A 39 16.73 4.72 0.65
CA SER A 39 16.35 3.73 -0.39
C SER A 39 16.50 2.26 0.07
N GLY A 40 17.43 1.98 0.99
CA GLY A 40 17.62 0.65 1.59
C GLY A 40 16.55 0.27 2.62
N ALA A 41 16.07 1.23 3.42
CA ALA A 41 14.98 1.00 4.37
C ALA A 41 13.61 0.89 3.68
N ALA A 42 13.39 1.70 2.63
CA ALA A 42 12.18 1.61 1.80
C ALA A 42 12.05 0.22 1.15
N SER A 43 13.14 -0.30 0.58
CA SER A 43 13.17 -1.65 -0.01
C SER A 43 12.92 -2.77 1.01
N GLY A 44 13.38 -2.57 2.26
CA GLY A 44 13.10 -3.44 3.40
C GLY A 44 11.62 -3.47 3.78
N LEU A 45 11.02 -2.29 3.87
CA LEU A 45 9.61 -2.12 4.19
C LEU A 45 8.70 -2.76 3.13
N GLU A 46 9.03 -2.58 1.85
CA GLU A 46 8.24 -3.13 0.75
C GLU A 46 8.26 -4.66 0.72
N ALA A 47 9.43 -5.29 0.91
CA ALA A 47 9.52 -6.74 1.00
C ALA A 47 8.64 -7.30 2.14
N ASP A 48 8.69 -6.65 3.31
CA ASP A 48 7.89 -7.04 4.47
C ASP A 48 6.38 -6.88 4.17
N LEU A 49 5.97 -5.81 3.47
CA LEU A 49 4.58 -5.56 3.08
C LEU A 49 4.05 -6.61 2.10
N LEU A 50 4.82 -6.96 1.07
CA LEU A 50 4.43 -7.95 0.08
C LEU A 50 4.28 -9.34 0.70
N LEU A 51 5.22 -9.76 1.56
CA LEU A 51 5.12 -11.06 2.22
C LEU A 51 3.96 -11.09 3.22
N ALA A 52 3.75 -10.00 3.97
CA ALA A 52 2.62 -9.88 4.90
C ALA A 52 1.28 -9.99 4.16
N HIS A 53 1.19 -9.37 2.97
CA HIS A 53 0.01 -9.45 2.10
C HIS A 53 -0.27 -10.89 1.65
N VAL A 54 0.74 -11.59 1.12
CA VAL A 54 0.58 -12.99 0.67
C VAL A 54 0.16 -13.92 1.80
N LEU A 55 0.74 -13.75 2.98
CA LEU A 55 0.45 -14.60 4.14
C LEU A 55 -0.83 -14.20 4.88
N GLY A 56 -1.44 -13.06 4.56
CA GLY A 56 -2.61 -12.54 5.29
C GLY A 56 -2.32 -12.19 6.75
N VAL A 57 -1.09 -11.76 7.06
CA VAL A 57 -0.62 -11.47 8.43
C VAL A 57 -0.14 -10.03 8.57
N SER A 58 0.08 -9.59 9.82
CA SER A 58 0.69 -8.29 10.08
C SER A 58 2.21 -8.33 9.94
N ARG A 59 2.82 -7.16 9.71
CA ARG A 59 4.29 -7.03 9.71
C ARG A 59 4.92 -7.38 11.07
N ALA A 60 4.26 -7.02 12.17
CA ALA A 60 4.70 -7.40 13.52
C ALA A 60 4.71 -8.92 13.69
N TRP A 61 3.72 -9.61 13.12
CA TRP A 61 3.69 -11.06 13.12
C TRP A 61 4.86 -11.66 12.33
N LEU A 62 5.22 -11.11 11.15
CA LEU A 62 6.41 -11.54 10.41
C LEU A 62 7.69 -11.40 11.23
N PHE A 63 7.83 -10.27 11.93
CA PHE A 63 8.99 -10.00 12.77
C PHE A 63 9.12 -11.03 13.90
N ALA A 64 8.01 -11.39 14.54
CA ALA A 64 7.97 -12.39 15.60
C ALA A 64 8.19 -13.84 15.10
N ASN A 65 7.97 -14.12 13.81
CA ASN A 65 7.96 -15.48 13.25
C ASN A 65 9.03 -15.70 12.18
N ARG A 66 10.18 -15.03 12.28
CA ARG A 66 11.22 -15.01 11.23
C ARG A 66 11.73 -16.38 10.76
N GLU A 67 11.73 -17.38 11.63
CA GLU A 67 12.19 -18.73 11.32
C GLU A 67 11.09 -19.64 10.75
N ARG A 68 9.83 -19.19 10.74
CA ARG A 68 8.72 -20.00 10.22
C ARG A 68 8.92 -20.26 8.73
N ALA A 69 8.73 -21.52 8.33
CA ALA A 69 8.76 -21.92 6.93
C ALA A 69 7.48 -21.44 6.20
N VAL A 70 7.68 -20.84 5.04
CA VAL A 70 6.64 -20.42 4.11
C VAL A 70 6.47 -21.52 3.05
N PRO A 71 5.24 -22.06 2.85
CA PRO A 71 4.93 -22.99 1.80
C PRO A 71 5.37 -22.51 0.41
N ALA A 72 5.77 -23.47 -0.42
CA ALA A 72 6.16 -23.26 -1.82
C ALA A 72 5.22 -22.37 -2.64
N GLY A 73 3.91 -22.56 -2.48
CA GLY A 73 2.89 -21.79 -3.22
C GLY A 73 2.90 -20.31 -2.85
N GLU A 74 2.89 -20.02 -1.55
CA GLU A 74 2.96 -18.66 -1.00
C GLU A 74 4.30 -18.00 -1.33
N ALA A 75 5.42 -18.73 -1.22
CA ALA A 75 6.73 -18.23 -1.63
C ALA A 75 6.74 -17.86 -3.12
N GLY A 76 6.09 -18.66 -3.99
CA GLY A 76 5.94 -18.35 -5.41
C GLY A 76 5.12 -17.08 -5.66
N GLN A 77 3.98 -16.93 -5.00
CA GLN A 77 3.16 -15.71 -5.08
C GLN A 77 3.93 -14.47 -4.62
N PHE A 78 4.68 -14.58 -3.52
CA PHE A 78 5.54 -13.51 -3.03
C PHE A 78 6.58 -13.09 -4.07
N TRP A 79 7.26 -14.04 -4.71
CA TRP A 79 8.25 -13.72 -5.74
C TRP A 79 7.64 -13.05 -6.98
N GLN A 80 6.44 -13.46 -7.40
CA GLN A 80 5.72 -12.77 -8.48
C GLN A 80 5.43 -11.30 -8.15
N LEU A 81 5.02 -11.00 -6.91
CA LEU A 81 4.79 -9.62 -6.48
C LEU A 81 6.11 -8.83 -6.40
N VAL A 82 7.20 -9.45 -5.94
CA VAL A 82 8.53 -8.81 -5.91
C VAL A 82 9.01 -8.48 -7.31
N GLU A 83 8.80 -9.35 -8.29
CA GLU A 83 9.16 -9.12 -9.70
C GLU A 83 8.35 -7.96 -10.30
N ARG A 84 7.04 -7.96 -10.10
CA ARG A 84 6.17 -6.83 -10.52
C ARG A 84 6.58 -5.52 -9.87
N ARG A 85 6.90 -5.54 -8.56
CA ARG A 85 7.39 -4.34 -7.86
C ARG A 85 8.74 -3.87 -8.39
N ALA A 86 9.65 -4.80 -8.68
CA ALA A 86 10.95 -4.50 -9.26
C ALA A 86 10.83 -3.92 -10.68
N ALA A 87 9.80 -4.31 -11.43
CA ALA A 87 9.46 -3.75 -12.74
C ALA A 87 8.80 -2.36 -12.68
N GLY A 88 8.59 -1.80 -11.48
CA GLY A 88 8.09 -0.43 -11.30
C GLY A 88 6.62 -0.33 -10.90
N GLU A 89 5.89 -1.46 -10.79
CA GLU A 89 4.49 -1.40 -10.38
C GLU A 89 4.34 -0.83 -8.95
N PRO A 90 3.46 0.16 -8.71
CA PRO A 90 3.26 0.73 -7.37
C PRO A 90 2.85 -0.33 -6.35
N ILE A 91 3.48 -0.30 -5.16
CA ILE A 91 3.19 -1.31 -4.13
C ILE A 91 1.73 -1.31 -3.69
N ALA A 92 1.08 -0.13 -3.66
CA ALA A 92 -0.32 0.00 -3.25
C ALA A 92 -1.26 -0.83 -4.14
N TYR A 93 -0.99 -0.92 -5.45
CA TYR A 93 -1.75 -1.77 -6.37
C TYR A 93 -1.46 -3.25 -6.18
N LEU A 94 -0.21 -3.61 -5.86
CA LEU A 94 0.16 -5.00 -5.55
C LEU A 94 -0.52 -5.51 -4.29
N VAL A 95 -0.67 -4.67 -3.26
CA VAL A 95 -1.36 -5.02 -2.02
C VAL A 95 -2.86 -4.71 -2.04
N GLY A 96 -3.34 -4.01 -3.07
CA GLY A 96 -4.73 -3.59 -3.26
C GLY A 96 -5.26 -2.57 -2.24
N ARG A 97 -4.37 -1.91 -1.49
CA ARG A 97 -4.75 -1.02 -0.38
C ARG A 97 -3.76 0.12 -0.15
N ARG A 98 -4.28 1.26 0.31
CA ARG A 98 -3.52 2.46 0.72
C ARG A 98 -4.18 3.07 1.95
N GLU A 99 -3.38 3.40 2.95
CA GLU A 99 -3.85 4.22 4.08
C GLU A 99 -3.87 5.70 3.67
N PHE A 100 -4.96 6.39 4.01
CA PHE A 100 -5.16 7.82 3.83
C PHE A 100 -6.01 8.36 4.99
N TRP A 101 -5.57 9.40 5.70
CA TRP A 101 -6.30 9.93 6.86
C TRP A 101 -6.66 8.87 7.92
N SER A 102 -5.73 7.93 8.19
CA SER A 102 -5.95 6.73 9.03
C SER A 102 -7.01 5.75 8.53
N LEU A 103 -7.53 5.93 7.31
CA LEU A 103 -8.49 5.04 6.68
C LEU A 103 -7.78 4.06 5.75
N PRO A 104 -7.99 2.74 5.90
CA PRO A 104 -7.55 1.77 4.90
C PRO A 104 -8.49 1.83 3.69
N LEU A 105 -8.01 2.35 2.57
CA LEU A 105 -8.75 2.43 1.32
C LEU A 105 -8.33 1.31 0.37
N THR A 106 -9.31 0.68 -0.28
CA THR A 106 -9.04 -0.23 -1.40
C THR A 106 -8.64 0.59 -2.61
N VAL A 107 -7.55 0.18 -3.27
CA VAL A 107 -7.07 0.82 -4.50
C VAL A 107 -6.87 -0.22 -5.59
N THR A 108 -7.29 0.13 -6.80
CA THR A 108 -7.06 -0.63 -8.03
C THR A 108 -6.29 0.24 -9.02
N PRO A 109 -5.72 -0.31 -10.10
CA PRO A 109 -5.08 0.48 -11.15
C PRO A 109 -6.00 1.52 -11.81
N ASP A 110 -7.32 1.38 -11.67
CA ASP A 110 -8.33 2.28 -12.25
C ASP A 110 -8.53 3.56 -11.43
N VAL A 111 -7.99 3.64 -10.21
CA VAL A 111 -8.10 4.80 -9.33
C VAL A 111 -6.74 5.37 -8.98
N LEU A 112 -6.67 6.69 -8.81
CA LEU A 112 -5.45 7.35 -8.33
C LEU A 112 -5.15 6.91 -6.89
N ILE A 113 -3.91 6.48 -6.63
CA ILE A 113 -3.44 6.19 -5.27
C ILE A 113 -3.47 7.49 -4.45
N PRO A 114 -4.19 7.53 -3.32
CA PRO A 114 -4.21 8.70 -2.44
C PRO A 114 -2.80 9.08 -1.99
N ARG A 115 -2.46 10.35 -2.19
CA ARG A 115 -1.15 10.91 -1.87
C ARG A 115 -1.18 11.62 -0.51
N PRO A 116 -0.08 11.61 0.26
CA PRO A 116 -0.01 12.33 1.54
C PRO A 116 -0.33 13.82 1.40
N GLU A 117 0.09 14.45 0.30
CA GLU A 117 -0.20 15.87 0.05
C GLU A 117 -1.70 16.14 -0.12
N THR A 118 -2.49 15.14 -0.50
CA THR A 118 -3.95 15.24 -0.58
C THR A 118 -4.60 15.33 0.82
N GLU A 119 -3.89 14.93 1.88
CA GLU A 119 -4.34 15.16 3.27
C GLU A 119 -4.36 16.66 3.62
N LEU A 120 -3.54 17.48 2.98
CA LEU A 120 -3.58 18.95 3.17
C LEU A 120 -4.89 19.55 2.66
N LEU A 121 -5.47 18.97 1.60
CA LEU A 121 -6.79 19.39 1.09
C LEU A 121 -7.89 19.07 2.11
N VAL A 122 -7.84 17.87 2.70
CA VAL A 122 -8.77 17.48 3.77
C VAL A 122 -8.63 18.44 4.95
N GLN A 123 -7.40 18.69 5.42
CA GLN A 123 -7.17 19.61 6.53
C GLN A 123 -7.73 21.01 6.25
N ALA A 124 -7.45 21.58 5.07
CA ALA A 124 -7.97 22.89 4.69
C ALA A 124 -9.50 22.93 4.66
N ALA A 125 -10.15 21.86 4.18
CA ALA A 125 -11.61 21.75 4.22
C ALA A 125 -12.13 21.68 5.67
N LEU A 126 -11.48 20.92 6.54
CA LEU A 126 -11.88 20.78 7.95
C LEU A 126 -11.67 22.06 8.76
N ASP A 127 -10.65 22.85 8.44
CA ASP A 127 -10.42 24.17 9.04
C ASP A 127 -11.53 25.16 8.65
N PHE A 128 -12.08 25.01 7.45
CA PHE A 128 -13.17 25.85 6.94
C PHE A 128 -14.55 25.41 7.43
N ILE A 129 -14.77 24.10 7.65
CA ILE A 129 -16.05 23.52 8.07
C ILE A 129 -16.08 23.40 9.60
N PRO A 130 -16.92 24.19 10.31
CA PRO A 130 -17.09 24.03 11.75
C PRO A 130 -17.54 22.61 12.13
N ALA A 131 -17.08 22.10 13.27
CA ALA A 131 -17.33 20.72 13.70
C ALA A 131 -18.83 20.39 13.87
N ASP A 132 -19.65 21.39 14.20
CA ASP A 132 -21.08 21.27 14.44
C ASP A 132 -21.96 21.59 13.21
N ALA A 133 -21.34 22.00 12.11
CA ALA A 133 -22.01 22.39 10.87
C ALA A 133 -22.68 21.20 10.16
N ALA A 134 -23.88 21.45 9.63
CA ALA A 134 -24.63 20.50 8.79
C ALA A 134 -24.61 20.96 7.32
N TRP A 135 -23.41 21.04 6.75
CA TRP A 135 -23.22 21.53 5.38
C TRP A 135 -23.36 20.42 4.35
N ARG A 136 -23.58 20.81 3.10
CA ARG A 136 -23.54 19.90 1.96
C ARG A 136 -22.20 20.09 1.26
N VAL A 137 -21.42 19.02 1.16
CA VAL A 137 -20.07 19.03 0.61
C VAL A 137 -20.07 18.17 -0.64
N ALA A 138 -19.43 18.64 -1.72
CA ALA A 138 -19.30 17.89 -2.96
C ALA A 138 -17.82 17.60 -3.25
N ASP A 139 -17.49 16.33 -3.48
CA ASP A 139 -16.19 15.86 -3.97
C ASP A 139 -16.32 15.46 -5.45
N LEU A 140 -15.62 16.18 -6.32
CA LEU A 140 -15.69 16.04 -7.78
C LEU A 140 -14.41 15.39 -8.29
N GLY A 141 -14.52 14.16 -8.82
CA GLY A 141 -13.35 13.34 -9.15
C GLY A 141 -12.85 12.59 -7.93
N THR A 142 -13.77 11.95 -7.19
CA THR A 142 -13.47 11.34 -5.89
C THR A 142 -12.51 10.15 -5.97
N GLY A 143 -12.36 9.53 -7.15
CA GLY A 143 -11.52 8.35 -7.36
C GLY A 143 -11.80 7.25 -6.34
N SER A 144 -10.82 6.99 -5.46
CA SER A 144 -10.93 6.02 -4.37
C SER A 144 -11.83 6.44 -3.20
N GLY A 145 -12.42 7.63 -3.24
CA GLY A 145 -13.27 8.17 -2.17
C GLY A 145 -12.50 8.82 -1.02
N ALA A 146 -11.18 9.00 -1.17
CA ALA A 146 -10.28 9.36 -0.07
C ALA A 146 -10.68 10.65 0.66
N VAL A 147 -10.90 11.73 -0.09
CA VAL A 147 -11.25 13.04 0.46
C VAL A 147 -12.67 13.03 1.03
N ALA A 148 -13.64 12.53 0.26
CA ALA A 148 -15.04 12.42 0.70
C ALA A 148 -15.19 11.63 2.00
N LEU A 149 -14.54 10.48 2.13
CA LEU A 149 -14.60 9.63 3.33
C LEU A 149 -13.96 10.31 4.53
N ALA A 150 -12.81 10.96 4.35
CA ALA A 150 -12.14 11.68 5.44
C ALA A 150 -13.02 12.82 5.98
N ILE A 151 -13.62 13.62 5.09
CA ILE A 151 -14.53 14.71 5.50
C ILE A 151 -15.77 14.14 6.19
N ALA A 152 -16.38 13.08 5.67
CA ALA A 152 -17.59 12.49 6.25
C ALA A 152 -17.37 11.96 7.67
N ILE A 153 -16.19 11.41 7.96
CA ILE A 153 -15.84 10.89 9.29
C ILE A 153 -15.58 12.02 10.29
N GLU A 154 -14.84 13.04 9.87
CA GLU A 154 -14.47 14.18 10.73
C GLU A 154 -15.62 15.17 10.92
N ARG A 155 -16.58 15.21 10.00
CA ARG A 155 -17.77 16.08 10.02
C ARG A 155 -19.03 15.25 9.80
N PRO A 156 -19.45 14.43 10.78
CA PRO A 156 -20.56 13.47 10.62
C PRO A 156 -21.93 14.11 10.41
N ARG A 157 -22.05 15.43 10.62
CA ARG A 157 -23.28 16.21 10.34
C ARG A 157 -23.34 16.73 8.91
N CYS A 158 -22.24 16.69 8.17
CA CYS A 158 -22.22 17.11 6.78
C CYS A 158 -22.81 16.01 5.88
N GLU A 159 -23.56 16.42 4.86
CA GLU A 159 -23.99 15.57 3.77
C GLU A 159 -22.91 15.61 2.68
N VAL A 160 -22.16 14.52 2.51
CA VAL A 160 -21.07 14.44 1.52
C VAL A 160 -21.56 13.72 0.27
N HIS A 161 -21.49 14.40 -0.87
CA HIS A 161 -21.77 13.85 -2.19
C HIS A 161 -20.45 13.66 -2.94
N ALA A 162 -20.19 12.45 -3.42
CA ALA A 162 -18.98 12.14 -4.16
C ALA A 162 -19.35 11.69 -5.58
N THR A 163 -18.65 12.20 -6.59
CA THR A 163 -18.88 11.86 -8.00
C THR A 163 -17.58 11.58 -8.72
N GLU A 164 -17.64 10.69 -9.70
CA GLU A 164 -16.52 10.31 -10.57
C GLU A 164 -17.05 10.00 -11.97
N ARG A 165 -16.22 10.18 -12.98
CA ARG A 165 -16.58 9.96 -14.39
C ARG A 165 -16.16 8.57 -14.91
N SER A 166 -15.07 8.02 -14.34
CA SER A 166 -14.35 6.84 -14.84
C SER A 166 -15.20 5.59 -15.02
#